data_AF-A0A969NHW2-F1
#
_entry.id   AF-A0A969NHW2-F1
#
_cell.length_a   1.000
_cell.length_b   1.000
_cell.length_c   1.000
_cell.angle_alpha   90.00
_cell.angle_beta   90.00
_cell.angle_gamma   90.00
#
_symmetry.space_group_name_H-M   'P 1'
#
loop_
_entity.id
_entity.type
_entity.pdbx_description
1 polymer ?
#
loop_
_entity_poly.entity_id
_entity_poly.type
_entity_poly.pdbx_seq_one_letter_code
_entity_poly.pdbx_strand_id
1 'polypeptide(L)'
;MYTIGAMLPYMPFHYLLFEKLNTSAIVLTSGNCSEEPILIDDNEAEKKLSGIYETLLIYNREIENRVDDSVVTCVNGKERVVRRSRGYVPSPVHLNLNVEGIIATGAELTNCFCVGKGNQAILSQHIGDLKNAETYDFYSSNIDKFKKLFRISPSCIVCDKHPDYLSTKYAEDTGLPLLKVQHHHAHIASCMAEHGIDEKVIGVSFDGTGFGDDYNIWGGEFLLADLLDFKRHTH
;
A
#
# COMPACT_ATOMS: atom_id res chain seq x y z
N MET A 1 -9.45 -6.90 20.22
CA MET A 1 -9.30 -5.46 19.90
C MET A 1 -10.40 -4.69 20.61
N TYR A 2 -10.07 -3.58 21.28
CA TYR A 2 -11.02 -2.69 21.96
C TYR A 2 -11.15 -1.33 21.23
N THR A 3 -10.94 -1.31 19.92
CA THR A 3 -10.86 -0.09 19.11
C THR A 3 -11.97 -0.08 18.05
N ILE A 4 -12.45 1.12 17.71
CA ILE A 4 -13.41 1.35 16.63
C ILE A 4 -12.78 2.35 15.66
N GLY A 5 -12.84 2.05 14.36
CA GLY A 5 -12.47 3.01 13.32
C GLY A 5 -13.54 4.09 13.18
N ALA A 6 -13.14 5.35 13.23
CA ALA A 6 -14.03 6.48 13.06
C ALA A 6 -13.43 7.48 12.07
N MET A 7 -14.30 8.16 11.33
CA MET A 7 -13.92 9.21 10.39
C MET A 7 -14.90 10.37 10.49
N LEU A 8 -14.42 11.56 10.16
CA LEU A 8 -15.25 12.76 10.09
C LEU A 8 -15.77 12.98 8.66
N PRO A 9 -16.89 13.70 8.49
CA PRO A 9 -17.35 14.17 7.19
C PRO A 9 -16.24 14.92 6.44
N TYR A 10 -15.79 14.36 5.30
CA TYR A 10 -14.72 14.94 4.47
C TYR A 10 -15.17 15.45 3.10
N MET A 11 -16.44 15.23 2.71
CA MET A 11 -17.03 15.78 1.48
C MET A 11 -18.25 16.64 1.83
N PRO A 12 -18.57 17.69 1.08
CA PRO A 12 -19.77 18.52 1.33
C PRO A 12 -21.05 17.68 1.44
N PHE A 13 -21.15 16.63 0.62
CA PHE A 13 -22.26 15.67 0.68
C PHE A 13 -22.42 15.03 2.06
N HIS A 14 -21.34 14.65 2.76
CA HIS A 14 -21.45 14.05 4.08
C HIS A 14 -22.07 15.00 5.10
N TYR A 15 -21.69 16.28 5.07
CA TYR A 15 -22.30 17.29 5.95
C TYR A 15 -23.81 17.42 5.68
N LEU A 16 -24.20 17.53 4.40
CA LEU A 16 -25.61 17.61 4.01
C LEU A 16 -26.39 16.33 4.38
N LEU A 17 -25.76 15.17 4.26
CA LEU A 17 -26.36 13.90 4.66
C LEU A 17 -26.62 13.89 6.18
N PHE A 18 -25.64 14.26 6.99
CA PHE A 18 -25.79 14.32 8.46
C PHE A 18 -26.80 15.39 8.92
N GLU A 19 -27.03 16.47 8.16
CA GLU A 19 -28.13 17.41 8.44
C GLU A 19 -29.52 16.78 8.30
N LYS A 20 -29.65 15.71 7.51
CA LYS A 20 -30.92 15.01 7.25
C LYS A 20 -31.07 13.72 8.03
N LEU A 21 -29.99 13.16 8.54
CA LEU A 21 -30.01 11.92 9.31
C LEU A 21 -30.39 12.20 10.77
N ASN A 22 -31.20 11.30 11.35
CA ASN A 22 -31.51 11.29 12.78
C ASN A 22 -30.48 10.49 13.61
N THR A 23 -29.43 9.97 12.97
CA THR A 23 -28.35 9.21 13.62
C THR A 23 -27.07 10.03 13.68
N SER A 24 -26.30 9.83 14.74
CA SER A 24 -24.99 10.47 14.94
C SER A 24 -23.85 9.79 14.17
N ALA A 25 -24.07 8.56 13.68
CA ALA A 25 -23.07 7.79 12.95
C ALA A 25 -23.72 6.87 11.90
N ILE A 26 -22.96 6.63 10.83
CA ILE A 26 -23.27 5.65 9.79
C ILE A 26 -22.03 4.80 9.51
N VAL A 27 -22.23 3.61 8.97
CA VAL A 27 -21.13 2.77 8.50
C VAL A 27 -20.73 3.21 7.11
N LEU A 28 -19.45 3.48 6.93
CA LEU A 28 -18.82 3.66 5.62
C LEU A 28 -17.81 2.53 5.44
N THR A 29 -18.01 1.74 4.40
CA THR A 29 -17.09 0.68 3.97
C THR A 29 -16.90 0.78 2.46
N SER A 30 -15.85 0.16 1.96
CA SER A 30 -15.57 0.14 0.52
C SER A 30 -16.71 -0.55 -0.25
N GLY A 31 -17.14 0.06 -1.35
CA GLY A 31 -18.20 -0.46 -2.22
C GLY A 31 -17.64 -1.47 -3.22
N ASN A 32 -17.44 -2.71 -2.77
CA ASN A 32 -16.92 -3.82 -3.58
C ASN A 32 -17.38 -5.18 -3.03
N CYS A 33 -17.29 -6.20 -3.87
CA CYS A 33 -17.32 -7.59 -3.42
C CYS A 33 -16.09 -7.89 -2.56
N SER A 34 -16.20 -8.84 -1.63
CA SER A 34 -15.10 -9.20 -0.74
C SER A 34 -13.82 -9.49 -1.54
N GLU A 35 -12.69 -8.95 -1.07
CA GLU A 35 -11.36 -9.10 -1.68
C GLU A 35 -11.16 -8.46 -3.08
N GLU A 36 -12.18 -7.79 -3.62
CA GLU A 36 -12.02 -6.98 -4.83
C GLU A 36 -11.69 -5.50 -4.49
N PRO A 37 -11.04 -4.76 -5.40
CA PRO A 37 -10.81 -3.33 -5.21
C PRO A 37 -12.11 -2.51 -5.23
N ILE A 38 -12.12 -1.34 -4.57
CA ILE A 38 -13.29 -0.43 -4.53
C ILE A 38 -13.74 0.02 -5.93
N LEU A 39 -15.02 -0.04 -6.23
CA LEU A 39 -15.54 0.35 -7.54
C LEU A 39 -15.51 1.88 -7.73
N ILE A 40 -15.20 2.31 -8.96
CA ILE A 40 -15.11 3.73 -9.34
C ILE A 40 -15.99 4.10 -10.54
N ASP A 41 -16.47 3.10 -11.28
CA ASP A 41 -17.38 3.26 -12.42
C ASP A 41 -18.82 2.93 -12.00
N ASP A 42 -19.75 3.82 -12.34
CA ASP A 42 -21.16 3.69 -11.95
C ASP A 42 -21.83 2.44 -12.57
N ASN A 43 -21.48 2.08 -13.81
CA ASN A 43 -22.07 0.92 -14.49
C ASN A 43 -21.52 -0.39 -13.91
N GLU A 44 -20.25 -0.43 -13.55
CA GLU A 44 -19.67 -1.57 -12.82
C GLU A 44 -20.28 -1.72 -11.44
N ALA A 45 -20.48 -0.63 -10.71
CA ALA A 45 -21.14 -0.62 -9.41
C ALA A 45 -22.56 -1.20 -9.49
N GLU A 46 -23.36 -0.75 -10.46
CA GLU A 46 -24.71 -1.28 -10.68
C GLU A 46 -24.68 -2.77 -11.02
N LYS A 47 -23.77 -3.22 -11.90
CA LYS A 47 -23.66 -4.64 -12.26
C LYS A 47 -23.23 -5.53 -11.09
N LYS A 48 -22.13 -5.17 -10.42
CA LYS A 48 -21.47 -6.01 -9.41
C LYS A 48 -22.15 -5.96 -8.04
N LEU A 49 -22.74 -4.82 -7.67
CA LEU A 49 -23.37 -4.63 -6.36
C LEU A 49 -24.89 -4.76 -6.41
N SER A 50 -25.47 -5.13 -7.56
CA SER A 50 -26.90 -5.41 -7.68
C SER A 50 -27.34 -6.44 -6.62
N GLY A 51 -28.33 -6.08 -5.81
CA GLY A 51 -28.84 -6.92 -4.72
C GLY A 51 -28.11 -6.80 -3.38
N ILE A 52 -27.02 -6.03 -3.29
CA ILE A 52 -26.35 -5.70 -2.02
C ILE A 52 -26.93 -4.42 -1.40
N TYR A 53 -27.37 -3.48 -2.24
CA TYR A 53 -27.94 -2.20 -1.80
C TYR A 53 -29.44 -2.10 -2.14
N GLU A 54 -30.17 -1.32 -1.32
CA GLU A 54 -31.55 -0.92 -1.61
C GLU A 54 -31.63 0.38 -2.43
N THR A 55 -30.64 1.26 -2.28
CA THR A 55 -30.56 2.54 -2.98
C THR A 55 -29.11 2.83 -3.36
N LEU A 56 -28.90 3.34 -4.57
CA LEU A 56 -27.62 3.79 -5.07
C LEU A 56 -27.62 5.30 -5.21
N LEU A 57 -26.59 5.95 -4.68
CA LEU A 57 -26.36 7.38 -4.83
C LEU A 57 -25.08 7.60 -5.64
N ILE A 58 -25.23 8.21 -6.82
CA ILE A 58 -24.15 8.54 -7.75
C ILE A 58 -24.09 10.05 -8.00
N TYR A 59 -23.00 10.52 -8.60
CA TYR A 59 -22.85 11.90 -9.04
C TYR A 59 -22.05 11.97 -10.35
N ASN A 60 -22.25 13.03 -11.13
CA ASN A 60 -21.74 13.17 -12.49
C ASN A 60 -20.28 13.64 -12.58
N ARG A 61 -19.42 13.23 -11.65
CA ARG A 61 -17.98 13.50 -11.73
C ARG A 61 -17.21 12.19 -11.54
N GLU A 62 -16.74 11.67 -12.66
CA GLU A 62 -15.99 10.43 -12.75
C GLU A 62 -14.78 10.40 -11.80
N ILE A 63 -14.52 9.23 -11.22
CA ILE A 63 -13.37 8.99 -10.36
C ILE A 63 -12.28 8.34 -11.20
N GLU A 64 -11.25 9.10 -11.56
CA GLU A 64 -10.15 8.59 -12.40
C GLU A 64 -9.19 7.65 -11.64
N ASN A 65 -8.94 7.95 -10.36
CA ASN A 65 -8.00 7.20 -9.54
C ASN A 65 -8.72 6.62 -8.32
N ARG A 66 -8.80 5.30 -8.31
CA ARG A 66 -9.25 4.52 -7.16
C ARG A 66 -8.42 4.85 -5.93
N VAL A 67 -9.07 5.15 -4.81
CA VAL A 67 -8.39 5.40 -3.54
C VAL A 67 -9.28 5.05 -2.34
N ASP A 68 -8.83 4.10 -1.55
CA ASP A 68 -9.40 3.78 -0.24
C ASP A 68 -9.19 4.89 0.78
N ASP A 69 -10.03 4.90 1.81
CA ASP A 69 -9.79 5.72 2.99
C ASP A 69 -8.53 5.27 3.73
N SER A 70 -7.71 6.24 4.14
CA SER A 70 -6.55 5.98 4.98
C SER A 70 -6.99 5.61 6.40
N VAL A 71 -6.21 4.75 7.04
CA VAL A 71 -6.46 4.34 8.43
C VAL A 71 -5.21 4.66 9.24
N VAL A 72 -5.39 5.41 10.32
CA VAL A 72 -4.34 5.77 11.26
C VAL A 72 -4.76 5.38 12.67
N THR A 73 -3.78 5.13 13.53
CA THR A 73 -3.97 4.95 14.97
C THR A 73 -2.99 5.83 15.73
N CYS A 74 -3.27 6.09 17.01
CA CYS A 74 -2.38 6.84 17.88
C CYS A 74 -1.76 5.90 18.91
N VAL A 75 -0.44 5.78 18.89
CA VAL A 75 0.32 4.98 19.85
C VAL A 75 1.34 5.88 20.53
N ASN A 76 1.31 5.94 21.87
CA ASN A 76 2.18 6.80 22.66
C ASN A 76 2.15 8.29 22.22
N GLY A 77 0.97 8.81 21.89
CA GLY A 77 0.78 10.19 21.46
C GLY A 77 1.32 10.51 20.05
N LYS A 78 1.73 9.49 19.29
CA LYS A 78 2.21 9.63 17.91
C LYS A 78 1.26 8.92 16.96
N GLU A 79 0.99 9.56 15.83
CA GLU A 79 0.27 8.96 14.72
C GLU A 79 1.07 7.78 14.15
N ARG A 80 0.37 6.70 13.84
CA ARG A 80 0.88 5.51 13.15
C ARG A 80 -0.08 5.17 12.03
N VAL A 81 0.41 5.27 10.79
CA VAL A 81 -0.37 4.95 9.61
C VAL A 81 -0.44 3.42 9.46
N VAL A 82 -1.66 2.89 9.41
CA VAL A 82 -1.93 1.47 9.15
C VAL A 82 -2.22 1.25 7.67
N ARG A 83 -2.97 2.17 7.05
CA ARG A 83 -3.26 2.19 5.61
C ARG A 83 -3.01 3.58 5.07
N ARG A 84 -2.03 3.71 4.16
CA ARG A 84 -1.67 4.96 3.48
C ARG A 84 -2.37 5.06 2.12
N SER A 85 -3.43 5.85 2.02
CA SER A 85 -4.21 6.05 0.79
C SER A 85 -4.71 7.50 0.68
N ARG A 86 -6.01 7.75 0.76
CA ARG A 86 -6.62 9.07 0.62
C ARG A 86 -6.05 10.07 1.62
N GLY A 87 -5.72 11.27 1.13
CA GLY A 87 -5.13 12.34 1.95
C GLY A 87 -3.62 12.23 2.18
N TYR A 88 -3.01 11.07 1.88
CA TYR A 88 -1.56 10.86 1.98
C TYR A 88 -0.91 10.70 0.61
N VAL A 89 -1.52 9.93 -0.28
CA VAL A 89 -1.01 9.67 -1.62
C VAL A 89 -1.41 10.80 -2.57
N PRO A 90 -0.52 11.26 -3.47
CA PRO A 90 0.82 10.72 -3.76
C PRO A 90 1.97 11.51 -3.12
N SER A 91 1.81 12.03 -1.90
CA SER A 91 2.91 12.73 -1.23
C SER A 91 4.10 11.78 -1.03
N PRO A 92 5.31 12.16 -1.46
CA PRO A 92 6.48 11.30 -1.38
C PRO A 92 7.07 11.22 0.03
N VAL A 93 7.84 10.16 0.27
CA VAL A 93 8.89 10.14 1.30
C VAL A 93 10.16 10.70 0.67
N HIS A 94 10.77 11.70 1.30
CA HIS A 94 12.01 12.31 0.83
C HIS A 94 13.19 11.54 1.41
N LEU A 95 14.12 11.14 0.55
CA LEU A 95 15.30 10.35 0.90
C LEU A 95 16.57 11.18 0.71
N ASN A 96 17.65 10.72 1.34
CA ASN A 96 19.01 11.24 1.13
C ASN A 96 19.76 10.49 0.01
N LEU A 97 19.04 9.64 -0.74
CA LEU A 97 19.58 8.79 -1.80
C LEU A 97 18.91 9.12 -3.13
N ASN A 98 19.61 8.91 -4.24
CA ASN A 98 19.02 8.97 -5.58
C ASN A 98 18.34 7.63 -5.88
N VAL A 99 17.02 7.68 -6.05
CA VAL A 99 16.14 6.55 -6.33
C VAL A 99 15.51 6.63 -7.73
N GLU A 100 15.96 7.54 -8.59
CA GLU A 100 15.44 7.71 -9.95
C GLU A 100 15.38 6.38 -10.71
N GLY A 101 14.20 6.04 -11.22
CA GLY A 101 14.00 4.87 -12.07
C GLY A 101 13.86 3.55 -11.33
N ILE A 102 13.89 3.54 -9.99
CA ILE A 102 13.61 2.34 -9.19
C ILE A 102 12.10 2.16 -9.04
N ILE A 103 11.60 0.95 -9.31
CA ILE A 103 10.24 0.54 -8.98
C ILE A 103 10.31 -0.58 -7.95
N ALA A 104 9.68 -0.41 -6.79
CA ALA A 104 9.53 -1.48 -5.80
C ALA A 104 8.09 -2.02 -5.84
N THR A 105 7.93 -3.33 -6.06
CA THR A 105 6.63 -3.98 -6.25
C THR A 105 5.91 -4.31 -4.95
N GLY A 106 6.63 -4.32 -3.83
CA GLY A 106 6.08 -4.61 -2.50
C GLY A 106 5.73 -6.08 -2.28
N ALA A 107 5.10 -6.35 -1.13
CA ALA A 107 4.64 -7.69 -0.74
C ALA A 107 3.29 -8.05 -1.36
N GLU A 108 2.80 -9.28 -1.19
CA GLU A 108 1.52 -9.72 -1.73
C GLU A 108 0.31 -9.23 -0.92
N LEU A 109 0.40 -9.30 0.41
CA LEU A 109 -0.67 -8.87 1.31
C LEU A 109 -0.60 -7.37 1.58
N THR A 110 -1.76 -6.72 1.63
CA THR A 110 -1.89 -5.28 1.89
C THR A 110 -0.96 -4.42 1.03
N ASN A 111 -0.78 -4.81 -0.23
CA ASN A 111 0.22 -4.28 -1.14
C ASN A 111 0.14 -2.75 -1.31
N CYS A 112 1.32 -2.15 -1.40
CA CYS A 112 1.55 -0.88 -2.08
C CYS A 112 2.88 -0.99 -2.84
N PHE A 113 2.94 -0.43 -4.05
CA PHE A 113 4.17 -0.30 -4.79
C PHE A 113 4.77 1.10 -4.59
N CYS A 114 6.03 1.28 -4.97
CA CYS A 114 6.70 2.57 -4.91
C CYS A 114 7.45 2.85 -6.21
N VAL A 115 7.42 4.10 -6.68
CA VAL A 115 8.26 4.58 -7.79
C VAL A 115 9.20 5.67 -7.31
N GLY A 116 10.46 5.61 -7.76
CA GLY A 116 11.50 6.56 -7.38
C GLY A 116 11.72 7.64 -8.44
N LYS A 117 11.73 8.91 -8.01
CA LYS A 117 12.03 10.10 -8.84
C LYS A 117 13.02 11.01 -8.12
N GLY A 118 14.22 11.20 -8.66
CA GLY A 118 15.30 11.91 -7.98
C GLY A 118 15.53 11.32 -6.60
N ASN A 119 15.26 12.10 -5.54
CA ASN A 119 15.36 11.64 -4.16
C ASN A 119 14.00 11.38 -3.48
N GLN A 120 12.94 11.21 -4.26
CA GLN A 120 11.58 11.00 -3.78
C GLN A 120 11.14 9.55 -4.02
N ALA A 121 10.73 8.89 -2.94
CA ALA A 121 10.01 7.62 -3.00
C ALA A 121 8.51 7.89 -2.96
N ILE A 122 7.83 7.68 -4.09
CA ILE A 122 6.40 7.96 -4.25
C ILE A 122 5.65 6.62 -4.16
N LEU A 123 5.00 6.38 -3.01
CA LEU A 123 4.18 5.19 -2.80
C LEU A 123 2.82 5.32 -3.49
N SER A 124 2.31 4.19 -3.97
CA SER A 124 0.92 4.06 -4.40
C SER A 124 -0.05 4.18 -3.22
N GLN A 125 -1.32 4.36 -3.54
CA GLN A 125 -2.40 4.03 -2.61
C GLN A 125 -2.36 2.55 -2.25
N HIS A 126 -3.03 2.20 -1.15
CA HIS A 126 -3.32 0.81 -0.83
C HIS A 126 -3.96 0.11 -2.02
N ILE A 127 -3.34 -0.99 -2.44
CA ILE A 127 -3.82 -1.84 -3.53
C ILE A 127 -4.73 -2.94 -2.99
N GLY A 128 -4.42 -3.45 -1.80
CA GLY A 128 -5.10 -4.61 -1.22
C GLY A 128 -4.25 -5.87 -1.35
N ASP A 129 -4.88 -7.04 -1.23
CA ASP A 129 -4.20 -8.32 -1.35
C ASP A 129 -4.14 -8.76 -2.81
N LEU A 130 -2.94 -9.01 -3.34
CA LEU A 130 -2.75 -9.48 -4.71
C LEU A 130 -3.11 -10.97 -4.83
N LYS A 131 -4.40 -11.31 -4.79
CA LYS A 131 -4.91 -12.70 -4.79
C LYS A 131 -5.80 -13.06 -5.97
N ASN A 132 -6.33 -12.07 -6.67
CA ASN A 132 -7.28 -12.25 -7.78
C ASN A 132 -6.91 -11.37 -8.98
N ALA A 133 -7.54 -11.65 -10.12
CA ALA A 133 -7.27 -10.97 -11.38
C ALA A 133 -7.62 -9.47 -11.29
N GLU A 134 -8.72 -9.14 -10.64
CA GLU A 134 -9.22 -7.76 -10.49
C GLU A 134 -8.21 -6.88 -9.75
N THR A 135 -7.62 -7.39 -8.67
CA THR A 135 -6.59 -6.67 -7.90
C THR A 135 -5.27 -6.62 -8.65
N TYR A 136 -4.90 -7.69 -9.37
CA TYR A 136 -3.70 -7.70 -10.19
C TYR A 136 -3.77 -6.74 -11.39
N ASP A 137 -4.92 -6.64 -12.04
CA ASP A 137 -5.18 -5.68 -13.13
C ASP A 137 -5.16 -4.24 -12.60
N PHE A 138 -5.76 -4.01 -11.42
CA PHE A 138 -5.66 -2.72 -10.74
C PHE A 138 -4.20 -2.36 -10.42
N TYR A 139 -3.46 -3.29 -9.82
CA TYR A 139 -2.06 -3.12 -9.45
C TYR A 139 -1.19 -2.76 -10.67
N SER A 140 -1.24 -3.59 -11.71
CA SER A 140 -0.41 -3.44 -12.92
C SER A 140 -0.75 -2.16 -13.69
N SER A 141 -2.04 -1.87 -13.90
CA SER A 141 -2.47 -0.64 -14.57
C SER A 141 -2.11 0.62 -13.77
N ASN A 142 -2.13 0.54 -12.44
CA ASN A 142 -1.78 1.67 -11.59
C ASN A 142 -0.25 1.94 -11.58
N ILE A 143 0.59 0.90 -11.66
CA ILE A 143 2.04 1.10 -11.91
C ILE A 143 2.25 1.86 -13.22
N ASP A 144 1.55 1.49 -14.30
CA ASP A 144 1.61 2.21 -15.57
C ASP A 144 1.15 3.66 -15.47
N LYS A 145 0.06 3.91 -14.72
CA LYS A 145 -0.41 5.28 -14.43
C LYS A 145 0.65 6.08 -13.69
N PHE A 146 1.26 5.53 -12.64
CA PHE A 146 2.30 6.22 -11.86
C PHE A 146 3.55 6.51 -12.70
N LYS A 147 4.01 5.55 -13.52
CA LYS A 147 5.13 5.78 -14.45
C LYS A 147 4.86 6.96 -15.38
N LYS A 148 3.66 7.06 -15.96
CA LYS A 148 3.26 8.15 -16.85
C LYS A 148 3.12 9.48 -16.09
N LEU A 149 2.41 9.48 -14.96
CA LEU A 149 2.12 10.66 -14.16
C LEU A 149 3.39 11.34 -13.65
N PHE A 150 4.35 10.56 -13.15
CA PHE A 150 5.59 11.07 -12.59
C PHE A 150 6.77 11.04 -13.57
N ARG A 151 6.53 10.63 -14.83
CA ARG A 151 7.56 10.53 -15.89
C ARG A 151 8.77 9.74 -15.42
N ILE A 152 8.49 8.53 -14.94
CA ILE A 152 9.50 7.58 -14.47
C ILE A 152 10.06 6.84 -15.70
N SER A 153 11.37 6.78 -15.80
CA SER A 153 12.08 5.92 -16.76
C SER A 153 12.68 4.75 -15.97
N PRO A 154 12.01 3.57 -15.94
CA PRO A 154 12.44 2.48 -15.09
C PRO A 154 13.83 1.95 -15.50
N SER A 155 14.73 1.83 -14.53
CA SER A 155 16.08 1.30 -14.71
C SER A 155 16.34 0.05 -13.86
N CYS A 156 15.55 -0.14 -12.80
CA CYS A 156 15.65 -1.25 -11.88
C CYS A 156 14.27 -1.55 -11.28
N ILE A 157 14.01 -2.82 -11.01
CA ILE A 157 12.83 -3.27 -10.30
C ILE A 157 13.23 -4.07 -9.05
N VAL A 158 12.51 -3.85 -7.96
CA VAL A 158 12.76 -4.46 -6.65
C VAL A 158 11.53 -5.22 -6.22
N CYS A 159 11.69 -6.47 -5.78
CA CYS A 159 10.59 -7.26 -5.22
C CYS A 159 11.00 -7.98 -3.94
N ASP A 160 10.01 -8.58 -3.28
CA ASP A 160 10.24 -9.51 -2.17
C ASP A 160 11.01 -10.76 -2.65
N LYS A 161 11.74 -11.41 -1.74
CA LYS A 161 12.38 -12.69 -2.02
C LYS A 161 11.38 -13.85 -2.19
N HIS A 162 10.15 -13.71 -1.70
CA HIS A 162 9.13 -14.75 -1.85
C HIS A 162 8.87 -15.06 -3.34
N PRO A 163 9.15 -16.29 -3.81
CA PRO A 163 9.09 -16.62 -5.24
C PRO A 163 7.66 -16.65 -5.80
N ASP A 164 6.68 -17.03 -4.97
CA ASP A 164 5.30 -17.24 -5.44
C ASP A 164 4.40 -15.99 -5.42
N TYR A 165 4.90 -14.85 -4.94
CA TYR A 165 4.09 -13.63 -4.91
C TYR A 165 3.77 -13.12 -6.32
N LEU A 166 2.52 -12.70 -6.55
CA LEU A 166 2.16 -12.04 -7.80
C LEU A 166 2.97 -10.75 -8.04
N SER A 167 3.38 -10.03 -6.98
CA SER A 167 4.26 -8.86 -7.08
C SER A 167 5.70 -9.23 -7.50
N THR A 168 6.19 -10.40 -7.10
CA THR A 168 7.48 -10.96 -7.53
C THR A 168 7.41 -11.38 -8.99
N LYS A 169 6.36 -12.11 -9.37
CA LYS A 169 6.12 -12.51 -10.76
C LYS A 169 6.02 -11.31 -11.69
N TYR A 170 5.26 -10.27 -11.30
CA TYR A 170 5.19 -9.02 -12.05
C TYR A 170 6.59 -8.44 -12.28
N ALA A 171 7.44 -8.43 -11.24
CA ALA A 171 8.79 -7.89 -11.34
C ALA A 171 9.66 -8.68 -12.33
N GLU A 172 9.61 -10.00 -12.26
CA GLU A 172 10.35 -10.92 -13.15
C GLU A 172 9.90 -10.77 -14.61
N ASP A 173 8.60 -10.61 -14.86
CA ASP A 173 8.02 -10.47 -16.20
C ASP A 173 8.40 -9.13 -16.88
N THR A 174 8.91 -8.13 -16.15
CA THR A 174 9.29 -6.83 -16.74
C THR A 174 10.55 -6.88 -17.59
N GLY A 175 11.44 -7.85 -17.38
CA GLY A 175 12.77 -7.92 -18.02
C GLY A 175 13.75 -6.82 -17.59
N LEU A 176 13.42 -6.00 -16.58
CA LEU A 176 14.33 -5.01 -16.00
C LEU A 176 15.37 -5.68 -15.10
N PRO A 177 16.51 -5.01 -14.83
CA PRO A 177 17.42 -5.43 -13.76
C PRO A 177 16.67 -5.59 -12.43
N LEU A 178 16.62 -6.83 -11.94
CA LEU A 178 15.82 -7.25 -10.78
C LEU A 178 16.68 -7.40 -9.52
N LEU A 179 16.22 -6.78 -8.43
CA LEU A 179 16.75 -6.97 -7.08
C LEU A 179 15.69 -7.59 -6.18
N LYS A 180 16.05 -8.67 -5.47
CA LYS A 180 15.17 -9.31 -4.48
C LYS A 180 15.61 -8.92 -3.07
N VAL A 181 14.71 -8.33 -2.28
CA VAL A 181 14.98 -7.86 -0.91
C VAL A 181 14.22 -8.72 0.09
N GLN A 182 14.86 -9.04 1.21
CA GLN A 182 14.24 -9.85 2.26
C GLN A 182 13.16 -9.05 2.99
N HIS A 183 12.02 -9.69 3.27
CA HIS A 183 10.81 -9.05 3.81
C HIS A 183 11.03 -8.25 5.10
N HIS A 184 11.70 -8.85 6.08
CA HIS A 184 11.95 -8.25 7.39
C HIS A 184 13.01 -7.14 7.32
N HIS A 185 14.01 -7.31 6.45
CA HIS A 185 14.97 -6.27 6.13
C HIS A 185 14.28 -5.06 5.50
N ALA A 186 13.32 -5.27 4.59
CA ALA A 186 12.50 -4.20 4.02
C ALA A 186 11.67 -3.47 5.08
N HIS A 187 11.09 -4.18 6.06
CA HIS A 187 10.40 -3.55 7.19
C HIS A 187 11.32 -2.61 7.98
N ILE A 188 12.53 -3.06 8.32
CA ILE A 188 13.51 -2.23 9.06
C ILE A 188 13.98 -1.05 8.21
N ALA A 189 14.31 -1.29 6.93
CA ALA A 189 14.75 -0.26 6.01
C ALA A 189 13.67 0.81 5.77
N SER A 190 12.38 0.45 5.81
CA SER A 190 11.29 1.43 5.69
C SER A 190 11.26 2.43 6.85
N CYS A 191 11.52 1.97 8.08
CA CYS A 191 11.62 2.81 9.27
C CYS A 191 12.86 3.71 9.24
N MET A 192 13.99 3.15 8.79
CA MET A 192 15.22 3.92 8.57
C MET A 192 15.00 5.03 7.53
N ALA A 193 14.32 4.72 6.42
CA ALA A 193 14.01 5.67 5.35
C ALA A 193 13.12 6.82 5.83
N GLU A 194 12.06 6.54 6.61
CA GLU A 194 11.19 7.57 7.19
C GLU A 194 11.96 8.52 8.13
N HIS A 195 12.97 8.01 8.83
CA HIS A 195 13.75 8.77 9.81
C HIS A 195 15.10 9.29 9.29
N GLY A 196 15.43 9.06 8.01
CA GLY A 196 16.70 9.47 7.41
C GLY A 196 17.93 8.81 8.03
N ILE A 197 17.78 7.60 8.57
CA ILE A 197 18.86 6.82 9.20
C ILE A 197 19.59 6.01 8.12
N ASP A 198 20.91 6.14 8.07
CA ASP A 198 21.80 5.42 7.15
C ASP A 198 23.04 4.92 7.92
N GLU A 199 22.80 4.19 9.00
CA GLU A 199 23.83 3.54 9.82
C GLU A 199 23.36 2.14 10.22
N LYS A 200 24.27 1.32 10.78
CA LYS A 200 23.89 0.02 11.31
C LYS A 200 23.00 0.15 12.54
N VAL A 201 21.86 -0.52 12.51
CA VAL A 201 20.89 -0.55 13.59
C VAL A 201 20.61 -1.97 14.06
N ILE A 202 20.08 -2.08 15.28
CA ILE A 202 19.34 -3.26 15.72
C ILE A 202 17.90 -3.07 15.25
N GLY A 203 17.47 -3.86 14.28
CA GLY A 203 16.10 -3.90 13.81
C GLY A 203 15.33 -5.05 14.45
N VAL A 204 14.12 -4.76 14.91
CA VAL A 204 13.18 -5.77 15.43
C VAL A 204 11.98 -5.79 14.50
N SER A 205 11.76 -6.91 13.82
CA SER A 205 10.71 -7.06 12.82
C SER A 205 9.77 -8.19 13.22
N PHE A 206 8.62 -7.82 13.76
CA PHE A 206 7.55 -8.76 14.11
C PHE A 206 6.42 -8.61 13.10
N ASP A 207 6.18 -9.68 12.33
CA ASP A 207 5.13 -9.75 11.32
C ASP A 207 4.27 -11.02 11.49
N GLY A 208 3.37 -11.27 10.55
CA GLY A 208 2.62 -12.53 10.52
C GLY A 208 3.44 -13.65 9.87
N THR A 209 3.88 -13.43 8.63
CA THR A 209 4.65 -14.39 7.84
C THR A 209 5.52 -13.64 6.83
N GLY A 210 6.83 -13.87 6.84
CA GLY A 210 7.73 -13.47 5.76
C GLY A 210 8.65 -14.60 5.32
N PHE A 211 9.02 -14.61 4.04
CA PHE A 211 9.91 -15.64 3.48
C PHE A 211 11.35 -15.44 3.98
N GLY A 212 11.85 -16.42 4.71
CA GLY A 212 13.21 -16.44 5.24
C GLY A 212 14.23 -16.88 4.20
N ASP A 213 15.47 -16.39 4.34
CA ASP A 213 16.60 -16.81 3.48
C ASP A 213 17.01 -18.27 3.68
N ASP A 214 16.55 -18.88 4.77
CA ASP A 214 16.70 -20.30 5.10
C ASP A 214 15.47 -21.13 4.70
N TYR A 215 14.57 -20.58 3.87
CA TYR A 215 13.32 -21.18 3.41
C TYR A 215 12.29 -21.47 4.51
N ASN A 216 12.49 -20.93 5.72
CA ASN A 216 11.50 -20.96 6.80
C ASN A 216 10.62 -19.72 6.77
N ILE A 217 9.46 -19.80 7.44
CA ILE A 217 8.64 -18.62 7.73
C ILE A 217 9.29 -17.88 8.89
N TRP A 218 9.56 -16.61 8.68
CA TRP A 218 10.00 -15.66 9.71
C TRP A 218 8.80 -14.84 10.20
N GLY A 219 8.94 -14.25 11.39
CA GLY A 219 7.94 -13.33 11.94
C GLY A 219 8.28 -12.76 13.33
N GLY A 220 9.49 -13.02 13.82
CA GLY A 220 9.95 -12.71 15.18
C GLY A 220 11.39 -12.21 15.25
N GLU A 221 11.84 -11.42 14.26
CA GLU A 221 13.27 -11.36 13.93
C GLU A 221 14.01 -10.19 14.59
N PHE A 222 15.23 -10.48 15.08
CA PHE A 222 16.19 -9.48 15.54
C PHE A 222 17.38 -9.44 14.57
N LEU A 223 17.51 -8.36 13.82
CA LEU A 223 18.52 -8.18 12.78
C LEU A 223 19.51 -7.08 13.16
N LEU A 224 20.79 -7.28 12.84
CA LEU A 224 21.75 -6.19 12.68
C LEU A 224 21.72 -5.77 11.21
N ALA A 225 21.13 -4.62 10.89
CA ALA A 225 20.84 -4.21 9.52
C ALA A 225 21.35 -2.80 9.23
N ASP A 226 21.73 -2.56 7.99
CA ASP A 226 21.83 -1.24 7.37
C ASP A 226 20.99 -1.23 6.07
N LEU A 227 21.10 -0.21 5.22
CA LEU A 227 20.32 -0.15 3.98
C LEU A 227 20.80 -1.14 2.90
N LEU A 228 21.99 -1.72 3.03
CA LEU A 228 22.60 -2.59 2.03
C LEU A 228 22.51 -4.07 2.40
N ASP A 229 22.67 -4.40 3.68
CA ASP A 229 22.72 -5.79 4.14
C ASP A 229 22.14 -5.95 5.56
N PHE A 230 21.92 -7.20 5.95
CA PHE A 230 21.49 -7.54 7.30
C PHE A 230 22.11 -8.87 7.76
N LYS A 231 22.23 -9.01 9.09
CA LYS A 231 22.57 -10.27 9.75
C LYS A 231 21.51 -10.63 10.77
N ARG A 232 20.86 -11.77 10.60
CA ARG A 232 19.95 -12.35 11.60
C ARG A 232 20.74 -12.72 12.86
N HIS A 233 20.36 -12.15 14.00
CA HIS A 233 21.01 -12.39 15.28
C HIS A 233 20.28 -13.42 16.13
N THR A 234 18.96 -13.30 16.24
CA THR A 234 18.07 -14.24 16.95
C THR A 234 16.63 -14.12 16.44
N HIS A 235 15.76 -15.06 16.81
CA HIS A 235 14.36 -15.19 16.38
C HIS A 235 13.50 -15.85 17.47
#